data_AF-A0A966SID7-F1
#
_entry.id   AF-A0A966SID7-F1
#
_cell.length_a   1.000
_cell.length_b   1.000
_cell.length_c   1.000
_cell.angle_alpha   90.00
_cell.angle_beta   90.00
_cell.angle_gamma   90.00
#
_symmetry.space_group_name_H-M   'P 1'
#
loop_
_entity.id
_entity.type
_entity.pdbx_description
1 polymer ?
#
loop_
_entity_poly.entity_id
_entity_poly.type
_entity_poly.pdbx_seq_one_letter_code
_entity_poly.pdbx_strand_id
1 'polypeptide(L)'
;LAPRLKVYEAKLDRVLFEQDIVAPEDKPITVTFRAHLPKGRPNIEVYNEVPGPSNLPRSGRHGDTPFVSTKMGRIPWQLKLTDEEGKPRYPFLILDSVTWRGPIVTDEEKARRAEYFPVSEGDLGQVREGLGRLAKRAFRRPVTDAELDHFTGIVKSELAAKEKFPDAVKAGMLAILCSKSFLFLTEGDTKAPRATLNDWEIASRLSYLLWSSMPDDELFKLAEQGKLRDKAELSKQVARMLKDPRAVHFTDAFATQWLRLRKVGMFPPDKKLYPDYDKTLEAGMIGESKAFFHEVLRQNLTLRVFLHSDWSMMNARLAQFYGLPDAGLPRDGYQRVSLPAESRRGGLLT
;
A
#
# COMPACT_ATOMS: atom_id res chain seq x y z
N LEU A 1 -6.65 -17.62 18.78
CA LEU A 1 -6.69 -16.73 17.58
C LEU A 1 -7.20 -15.37 18.03
N ALA A 2 -6.53 -14.28 17.65
CA ALA A 2 -7.03 -12.94 17.92
C ALA A 2 -8.16 -12.59 16.93
N PRO A 3 -9.22 -11.89 17.35
CA PRO A 3 -10.18 -11.29 16.42
C PRO A 3 -9.50 -10.33 15.43
N ARG A 4 -10.03 -10.20 14.21
CA ARG A 4 -9.49 -9.32 13.15
C ARG A 4 -10.54 -8.31 12.75
N LEU A 5 -10.33 -7.05 13.11
CA LEU A 5 -11.19 -5.95 12.69
C LEU A 5 -10.94 -5.67 11.22
N LYS A 6 -12.01 -5.60 10.43
CA LYS A 6 -11.98 -5.16 9.04
C LYS A 6 -13.01 -4.08 8.82
N VAL A 7 -12.59 -2.96 8.26
CA VAL A 7 -13.46 -1.86 7.85
C VAL A 7 -13.43 -1.79 6.33
N TYR A 8 -14.61 -1.89 5.72
CA TYR A 8 -14.79 -2.06 4.29
C TYR A 8 -15.78 -1.03 3.76
N GLU A 9 -15.54 -0.52 2.56
CA GLU A 9 -16.48 0.35 1.86
C GLU A 9 -17.08 -0.43 0.69
N ALA A 10 -18.38 -0.70 0.77
CA ALA A 10 -19.06 -1.61 -0.14
C ALA A 10 -19.34 -1.05 -1.53
N LYS A 11 -19.42 0.27 -1.70
CA LYS A 11 -19.60 0.92 -3.01
C LYS A 11 -18.30 0.96 -3.81
N LEU A 12 -17.17 0.96 -3.12
CA LEU A 12 -15.82 1.00 -3.68
C LEU A 12 -15.21 -0.40 -3.82
N ASP A 13 -15.87 -1.43 -3.28
CA ASP A 13 -15.32 -2.78 -3.16
C ASP A 13 -13.90 -2.78 -2.58
N ARG A 14 -13.73 -2.06 -1.46
CA ARG A 14 -12.40 -1.76 -0.93
C ARG A 14 -12.32 -1.86 0.58
N VAL A 15 -11.32 -2.59 1.05
CA VAL A 15 -10.90 -2.59 2.46
C VAL A 15 -10.23 -1.26 2.78
N LEU A 16 -10.79 -0.52 3.73
CA LEU A 16 -10.25 0.75 4.20
C LEU A 16 -9.22 0.57 5.30
N PHE A 17 -9.41 -0.46 6.14
CA PHE A 17 -8.57 -0.75 7.28
C PHE A 17 -8.77 -2.19 7.72
N GLU A 18 -7.70 -2.85 8.16
CA GLU A 18 -7.77 -4.14 8.83
C GLU A 18 -6.64 -4.28 9.84
N GLN A 19 -6.92 -4.94 10.97
CA GLN A 19 -5.96 -5.15 12.06
C GLN A 19 -6.43 -6.27 13.00
N ASP A 20 -5.51 -7.10 13.47
CA ASP A 20 -5.78 -8.04 14.57
C ASP A 20 -5.88 -7.28 15.91
N ILE A 21 -7.00 -7.43 16.61
CA ILE A 21 -7.31 -6.72 17.86
C ILE A 21 -7.45 -7.69 19.02
N VAL A 22 -6.72 -7.43 20.10
CA VAL A 22 -6.93 -8.08 21.39
C VAL A 22 -7.18 -7.01 22.43
N ALA A 23 -8.44 -6.87 22.84
CA ALA A 23 -8.88 -5.93 23.84
C ALA A 23 -9.81 -6.66 24.82
N PRO A 24 -9.42 -6.78 26.10
CA PRO A 24 -10.33 -7.24 27.15
C PRO A 24 -11.55 -6.32 27.27
N GLU A 25 -12.70 -6.88 27.65
CA GLU A 25 -13.93 -6.08 27.82
C GLU A 25 -13.77 -4.98 28.89
N ASP A 26 -12.99 -5.24 29.93
CA ASP A 26 -12.66 -4.28 30.99
C ASP A 26 -11.63 -3.22 30.57
N LYS A 27 -10.95 -3.41 29.43
CA LYS A 27 -9.92 -2.52 28.89
C LYS A 27 -10.11 -2.31 27.38
N PRO A 28 -11.17 -1.61 26.96
CA PRO A 28 -11.43 -1.35 25.55
C PRO A 28 -10.31 -0.48 24.95
N ILE A 29 -10.07 -0.66 23.65
CA ILE A 29 -9.11 0.16 22.88
C ILE A 29 -9.84 0.97 21.82
N THR A 30 -9.27 2.12 21.47
CA THR A 30 -9.72 2.92 20.33
C THR A 30 -8.73 2.77 19.19
N VAL A 31 -9.22 2.29 18.04
CA VAL A 31 -8.43 2.18 16.82
C VAL A 31 -8.76 3.34 15.89
N THR A 32 -7.74 4.10 15.49
CA THR A 32 -7.88 5.27 14.62
C THR A 32 -7.09 5.08 13.34
N PHE A 33 -7.74 5.28 12.19
CA PHE A 33 -7.10 5.27 10.89
C PHE A 33 -7.64 6.39 10.01
N ARG A 34 -6.89 6.74 8.96
CA ARG A 34 -7.30 7.73 7.95
C ARG A 34 -7.50 7.01 6.62
N ALA A 35 -8.61 7.32 5.94
CA ALA A 35 -8.91 6.81 4.61
C ALA A 35 -9.39 7.93 3.68
N HIS A 36 -9.08 7.79 2.38
CA HIS A 36 -9.59 8.69 1.35
C HIS A 36 -10.91 8.14 0.79
N LEU A 37 -11.99 8.91 0.95
CA LEU A 37 -13.32 8.56 0.44
C LEU A 37 -13.77 9.57 -0.62
N PRO A 38 -14.47 9.13 -1.68
CA PRO A 38 -15.07 10.05 -2.63
C PRO A 38 -16.15 10.89 -1.94
N LYS A 39 -16.48 12.04 -2.55
CA LYS A 39 -17.60 12.86 -2.10
C LYS A 39 -18.89 12.04 -2.18
N GLY A 40 -19.63 11.94 -1.07
CA GLY A 40 -20.89 11.23 -1.03
C GLY A 40 -21.19 10.65 0.34
N ARG A 41 -22.17 9.74 0.39
CA ARG A 41 -22.49 8.94 1.59
C ARG A 41 -21.81 7.58 1.45
N PRO A 42 -20.70 7.32 2.16
CA PRO A 42 -20.03 6.02 2.10
C PRO A 42 -20.94 4.93 2.70
N ASN A 43 -20.82 3.70 2.22
CA ASN A 43 -21.38 2.52 2.88
C ASN A 43 -20.26 1.78 3.61
N ILE A 44 -20.04 2.14 4.87
CA ILE A 44 -18.99 1.56 5.71
C ILE A 44 -19.55 0.35 6.44
N GLU A 45 -18.91 -0.77 6.23
CA GLU A 45 -19.23 -2.02 6.88
C GLU A 45 -18.04 -2.43 7.74
N VAL A 46 -18.33 -2.88 8.96
CA VAL A 46 -17.32 -3.32 9.92
C VAL A 46 -17.54 -4.81 10.14
N TYR A 47 -16.50 -5.60 9.93
CA TYR A 47 -16.50 -7.06 10.04
C TYR A 47 -15.46 -7.55 11.04
N ASN A 48 -15.73 -8.70 11.67
CA ASN A 48 -14.73 -9.48 12.35
C ASN A 48 -14.35 -10.65 11.44
N GLU A 49 -13.18 -10.55 10.80
CA GLU A 49 -12.70 -11.44 9.74
C GLU A 49 -11.95 -12.66 10.30
N VAL A 50 -12.46 -13.25 11.38
CA VAL A 50 -11.97 -14.54 11.88
C VAL A 50 -13.01 -15.60 11.56
N PRO A 51 -12.60 -16.80 11.11
CA PRO A 51 -13.52 -17.91 10.91
C PRO A 51 -14.38 -18.14 12.17
N GLY A 52 -15.63 -17.70 12.10
CA GLY A 52 -16.66 -18.00 13.09
C GLY A 52 -17.27 -19.38 12.86
N PRO A 53 -18.15 -19.84 13.76
CA PRO A 53 -18.93 -21.05 13.53
C PRO A 53 -19.73 -20.90 12.23
N SER A 54 -19.60 -21.87 11.32
CA SER A 54 -20.44 -21.89 10.13
C SER A 54 -21.89 -22.14 10.55
N ASN A 55 -22.77 -21.20 10.25
CA ASN A 55 -24.23 -21.39 10.32
C ASN A 55 -24.76 -22.28 9.17
N LEU A 56 -23.88 -22.75 8.29
CA LEU A 56 -24.19 -23.61 7.15
C LEU A 56 -23.22 -24.81 7.13
N PRO A 57 -23.45 -25.84 7.95
CA PRO A 57 -22.56 -27.01 8.04
C PRO A 57 -22.31 -27.72 6.69
N ARG A 58 -23.18 -27.50 5.70
CA ARG A 58 -23.11 -28.11 4.37
C ARG A 58 -22.40 -27.30 3.29
N SER A 59 -22.20 -25.98 3.45
CA SER A 59 -21.72 -25.13 2.35
C SER A 59 -20.21 -24.88 2.36
N GLY A 60 -19.50 -25.29 3.42
CA GLY A 60 -18.07 -24.97 3.61
C GLY A 60 -17.77 -23.46 3.74
N ARG A 61 -18.79 -22.60 3.63
CA ARG A 61 -18.68 -21.16 3.82
C ARG A 61 -18.75 -20.86 5.31
N HIS A 62 -17.76 -20.12 5.80
CA HIS A 62 -17.82 -19.54 7.14
C HIS A 62 -18.70 -18.29 7.03
N GLY A 63 -19.52 -18.01 8.05
CA GLY A 63 -20.26 -16.77 8.09
C GLY A 63 -19.31 -15.61 8.42
N ASP A 64 -19.43 -14.49 7.73
CA ASP A 64 -18.63 -13.28 7.97
C ASP A 64 -19.12 -12.46 9.19
N THR A 65 -19.98 -13.04 10.03
CA THR A 65 -20.52 -12.39 11.22
C THR A 65 -20.13 -13.13 12.49
N PRO A 66 -19.34 -12.47 13.34
CA PRO A 66 -19.83 -12.29 14.70
C PRO A 66 -19.48 -10.91 15.25
N PHE A 67 -20.31 -9.91 14.91
CA PHE A 67 -20.57 -8.78 15.80
C PHE A 67 -21.87 -9.06 16.56
N VAL A 68 -21.86 -8.88 17.88
CA VAL A 68 -23.08 -8.86 18.67
C VAL A 68 -23.62 -7.44 18.64
N SER A 69 -24.69 -7.22 17.88
CA SER A 69 -25.47 -5.99 18.02
C SER A 69 -26.44 -6.16 19.19
N THR A 70 -26.20 -5.46 20.29
CA THR A 70 -27.16 -5.41 21.43
C THR A 70 -28.46 -4.70 21.05
N LYS A 71 -28.49 -3.97 19.92
CA LYS A 71 -29.68 -3.33 19.36
C LYS A 71 -30.62 -4.29 18.63
N MET A 72 -30.11 -5.42 18.12
CA MET A 72 -30.95 -6.43 17.47
C MET A 72 -31.34 -7.47 18.53
N GLY A 73 -32.65 -7.64 18.74
CA GLY A 73 -33.16 -8.63 19.69
C GLY A 73 -32.61 -10.04 19.40
N ARG A 74 -32.37 -10.82 20.45
CA ARG A 74 -31.87 -12.20 20.34
C ARG A 74 -32.77 -13.01 19.39
N ILE A 75 -32.21 -13.44 18.26
CA ILE A 75 -32.88 -14.39 17.38
C ILE A 75 -32.58 -15.80 17.95
N PRO A 76 -33.58 -16.69 18.07
CA PRO A 76 -33.43 -18.01 18.72
C PRO A 76 -32.37 -18.95 18.10
N TRP A 77 -31.84 -18.61 16.92
CA TRP A 77 -30.80 -19.37 16.20
C TRP A 77 -29.39 -18.80 16.37
N GLN A 78 -29.18 -17.81 17.27
CA GLN A 78 -27.86 -17.23 17.51
C GLN A 78 -26.94 -18.24 18.21
N LEU A 79 -25.74 -18.41 17.66
CA LEU A 79 -24.69 -19.27 18.19
C LEU A 79 -24.23 -18.80 19.58
N LYS A 80 -23.98 -19.75 20.50
CA LYS A 80 -23.33 -19.45 21.79
C LYS A 80 -21.91 -18.93 21.52
N LEU A 81 -21.68 -17.65 21.78
CA LEU A 81 -20.39 -16.97 21.59
C LEU A 81 -19.44 -17.20 22.76
N THR A 82 -19.97 -17.41 23.95
CA THR A 82 -19.22 -17.75 25.16
C THR A 82 -19.65 -19.11 25.71
N ASP A 83 -18.79 -19.73 26.51
CA ASP A 83 -19.14 -20.84 27.38
C ASP A 83 -19.88 -20.37 28.64
N GLU A 84 -20.12 -21.29 29.57
CA GLU A 84 -20.89 -21.03 30.80
C GLU A 84 -20.09 -20.17 31.79
N GLU A 85 -18.77 -20.18 31.65
CA GLU A 85 -17.79 -19.39 32.39
C GLU A 85 -17.54 -18.01 31.75
N GLY A 86 -18.24 -17.69 30.65
CA GLY A 86 -18.12 -16.41 29.95
C GLY A 86 -16.88 -16.29 29.06
N LYS A 87 -16.10 -17.35 28.87
CA LYS A 87 -14.95 -17.34 27.95
C LYS A 87 -15.41 -17.44 26.50
N PRO A 88 -14.79 -16.69 25.59
CA PRO A 88 -15.14 -16.74 24.17
C PRO A 88 -14.86 -18.12 23.58
N ARG A 89 -15.90 -18.76 23.01
CA ARG A 89 -15.79 -20.01 22.23
C ARG A 89 -15.15 -19.77 20.87
N TYR A 90 -15.29 -18.56 20.34
CA TYR A 90 -14.70 -18.08 19.10
C TYR A 90 -14.14 -16.69 19.31
N PRO A 91 -13.09 -16.28 18.58
CA PRO A 91 -12.61 -14.91 18.64
C PRO A 91 -13.65 -13.95 18.07
N PHE A 92 -14.22 -13.07 18.90
CA PHE A 92 -15.16 -12.04 18.47
C PHE A 92 -14.76 -10.65 18.99
N LEU A 93 -15.26 -9.62 18.30
CA LEU A 93 -15.12 -8.23 18.72
C LEU A 93 -16.46 -7.71 19.22
N ILE A 94 -16.42 -6.98 20.34
CA ILE A 94 -17.52 -6.14 20.78
C ILE A 94 -17.20 -4.73 20.31
N LEU A 95 -18.08 -4.18 19.48
CA LEU A 95 -17.95 -2.81 18.97
C LEU A 95 -18.92 -1.91 19.73
N ASP A 96 -18.37 -0.98 20.50
CA ASP A 96 -19.17 0.01 21.24
C ASP A 96 -19.66 1.13 20.32
N SER A 97 -18.73 1.85 19.69
CA SER A 97 -19.06 2.97 18.80
C SER A 97 -18.09 3.11 17.63
N VAL A 98 -18.57 3.74 16.56
CA VAL A 98 -17.76 4.17 15.41
C VAL A 98 -18.01 5.66 15.22
N THR A 99 -16.93 6.44 15.23
CA THR A 99 -16.98 7.86 14.92
C THR A 99 -16.05 8.17 13.76
N TRP A 100 -16.45 9.11 12.92
CA TRP A 100 -15.58 9.63 11.87
C TRP A 100 -15.70 11.15 11.82
N ARG A 101 -14.62 11.81 11.41
CA ARG A 101 -14.56 13.25 11.19
C ARG A 101 -13.93 13.52 9.83
N GLY A 102 -14.59 14.35 9.04
CA GLY A 102 -14.08 14.80 7.74
C GLY A 102 -14.99 15.85 7.11
N PRO A 103 -14.58 16.46 5.99
CA PRO A 103 -13.29 16.26 5.32
C PRO A 103 -12.13 16.82 6.16
N ILE A 104 -11.06 16.05 6.31
CA ILE A 104 -9.81 16.54 6.90
C ILE A 104 -9.04 17.21 5.77
N VAL A 105 -8.74 18.50 5.92
CA VAL A 105 -7.86 19.23 5.00
C VAL A 105 -6.60 19.59 5.79
N THR A 106 -5.54 18.83 5.57
CA THR A 106 -4.23 19.05 6.18
C THR A 106 -3.55 20.29 5.61
N ASP A 107 -2.61 20.87 6.35
CA ASP A 107 -1.84 22.01 5.85
C ASP A 107 -0.95 21.61 4.67
N GLU A 108 -0.50 20.36 4.62
CA GLU A 108 0.18 19.79 3.45
C GLU A 108 -0.72 19.78 2.20
N GLU A 109 -1.99 19.36 2.34
CA GLU A 109 -2.94 19.41 1.22
C GLU A 109 -3.23 20.85 0.77
N LYS A 110 -3.32 21.80 1.72
CA LYS A 110 -3.48 23.23 1.39
C LYS A 110 -2.26 23.75 0.63
N ALA A 111 -1.05 23.41 1.08
CA ALA A 111 0.20 23.80 0.44
C ALA A 111 0.28 23.24 -1.00
N ARG A 112 -0.02 21.95 -1.20
CA ARG A 112 -0.07 21.35 -2.54
C ARG A 112 -1.12 22.00 -3.43
N ARG A 113 -2.29 22.35 -2.90
CA ARG A 113 -3.31 23.09 -3.67
C ARG A 113 -2.79 24.46 -4.08
N ALA A 114 -2.15 25.21 -3.17
CA ALA A 114 -1.56 26.51 -3.49
C ALA A 114 -0.40 26.40 -4.50
N GLU A 115 0.32 25.28 -4.51
CA GLU A 115 1.43 25.04 -5.43
C GLU A 115 0.96 24.82 -6.88
N TYR A 116 -0.09 24.03 -7.09
CA TYR A 116 -0.54 23.64 -8.44
C TYR A 116 -1.77 24.39 -8.94
N PHE A 117 -2.57 24.95 -8.04
CA PHE A 117 -3.82 25.62 -8.36
C PHE A 117 -3.66 27.15 -8.24
N PRO A 118 -4.20 27.93 -9.18
CA PRO A 118 -4.14 29.40 -9.12
C PRO A 118 -4.84 29.93 -7.86
N VAL A 119 -4.26 30.95 -7.24
CA VAL A 119 -4.81 31.64 -6.07
C VAL A 119 -5.87 32.66 -6.49
N SER A 120 -5.65 33.31 -7.63
CA SER A 120 -6.55 34.32 -8.18
C SER A 120 -7.43 33.72 -9.28
N GLU A 121 -8.75 33.91 -9.16
CA GLU A 121 -9.67 33.49 -10.23
C GLU A 121 -9.39 34.26 -11.53
N GLY A 122 -9.32 33.54 -12.64
CA GLY A 122 -9.10 34.12 -13.97
C GLY A 122 -7.64 34.44 -14.32
N ASP A 123 -6.68 34.25 -13.41
CA ASP A 123 -5.26 34.49 -13.71
C ASP A 123 -4.66 33.34 -14.54
N LEU A 124 -4.67 33.51 -15.86
CA LEU A 124 -4.12 32.53 -16.80
C LEU A 124 -2.59 32.38 -16.71
N GLY A 125 -1.87 33.37 -16.15
CA GLY A 125 -0.44 33.28 -15.89
C GLY A 125 -0.15 32.27 -14.78
N GLN A 126 -0.84 32.41 -13.64
CA GLN A 126 -0.76 31.44 -12.54
C GLN A 126 -1.21 30.03 -12.96
N VAL A 127 -2.25 29.93 -13.81
CA VAL A 127 -2.67 28.64 -14.39
C VAL A 127 -1.53 28.01 -15.18
N ARG A 128 -0.87 28.78 -16.06
CA ARG A 128 0.26 28.28 -16.85
C ARG A 128 1.39 27.77 -15.97
N GLU A 129 1.76 28.51 -14.93
CA GLU A 129 2.81 28.10 -14.01
C GLU A 129 2.46 26.83 -13.23
N GLY A 130 1.24 26.75 -12.69
CA GLY A 130 0.75 25.58 -11.95
C GLY A 130 0.71 24.32 -12.83
N LEU A 131 0.20 24.44 -14.05
CA LEU A 131 0.23 23.37 -15.05
C LEU A 131 1.67 22.99 -15.43
N GLY A 132 2.58 23.95 -15.53
CA GLY A 132 3.99 23.71 -15.82
C GLY A 132 4.69 22.90 -14.72
N ARG A 133 4.46 23.27 -13.45
CA ARG A 133 4.97 22.50 -12.29
C ARG A 133 4.40 21.09 -12.27
N LEU A 134 3.09 20.95 -12.48
CA LEU A 134 2.42 19.64 -12.54
C LEU A 134 2.97 18.79 -13.68
N ALA A 135 3.05 19.33 -14.89
CA ALA A 135 3.52 18.63 -16.08
C ALA A 135 5.00 18.23 -15.96
N LYS A 136 5.87 19.06 -15.37
CA LYS A 136 7.28 18.70 -15.12
C LYS A 136 7.40 17.43 -14.27
N ARG A 137 6.60 17.34 -13.20
CA ARG A 137 6.58 16.15 -12.33
C ARG A 137 5.90 14.97 -13.01
N ALA A 138 4.76 15.21 -13.68
CA ALA A 138 4.00 14.19 -14.38
C ALA A 138 4.76 13.57 -15.55
N PHE A 139 5.57 14.33 -16.28
CA PHE A 139 6.37 13.84 -17.40
C PHE A 139 7.78 13.45 -16.98
N ARG A 140 8.16 13.76 -15.72
CA ARG A 140 9.47 13.50 -15.14
C ARG A 140 10.61 14.12 -15.97
N ARG A 141 10.32 15.23 -16.67
CA ARG A 141 11.25 15.98 -17.52
C ARG A 141 10.80 17.43 -17.71
N PRO A 142 11.67 18.32 -18.23
CA PRO A 142 11.27 19.65 -18.65
C PRO A 142 10.14 19.58 -19.69
N VAL A 143 9.18 20.48 -19.54
CA VAL A 143 8.03 20.62 -20.42
C VAL A 143 8.35 21.69 -21.44
N THR A 144 8.04 21.43 -22.70
CA THR A 144 8.22 22.43 -23.76
C THR A 144 7.11 23.48 -23.74
N ASP A 145 7.39 24.68 -24.26
CA ASP A 145 6.35 25.71 -24.34
C ASP A 145 5.14 25.27 -25.16
N ALA A 146 5.35 24.52 -26.24
CA ALA A 146 4.27 23.99 -27.08
C ALA A 146 3.35 23.01 -26.31
N GLU A 147 3.93 22.15 -25.47
CA GLU A 147 3.14 21.25 -24.61
C GLU A 147 2.33 22.07 -23.59
N LEU A 148 2.92 23.11 -23.01
CA LEU A 148 2.25 23.93 -22.03
C LEU A 148 1.17 24.84 -22.65
N ASP A 149 1.40 25.33 -23.87
CA ASP A 149 0.43 26.05 -24.68
C ASP A 149 -0.79 25.17 -24.99
N HIS A 150 -0.57 23.89 -25.30
CA HIS A 150 -1.66 22.94 -25.51
C HIS A 150 -2.54 22.80 -24.27
N PHE A 151 -1.96 22.56 -23.08
CA PHE A 151 -2.75 22.38 -21.85
C PHE A 151 -3.43 23.67 -21.39
N THR A 152 -2.75 24.81 -21.51
CA THR A 152 -3.38 26.12 -21.21
C THR A 152 -4.47 26.49 -22.22
N GLY A 153 -4.34 26.05 -23.48
CA GLY A 153 -5.38 26.16 -24.51
C GLY A 153 -6.66 25.41 -24.14
N ILE A 154 -6.55 24.21 -23.54
CA ILE A 154 -7.71 23.46 -23.04
C ILE A 154 -8.45 24.29 -21.98
N VAL A 155 -7.73 24.84 -20.99
CA VAL A 155 -8.35 25.69 -19.97
C VAL A 155 -9.07 26.89 -20.58
N LYS A 156 -8.46 27.57 -21.55
CA LYS A 156 -9.09 28.70 -22.27
C LYS A 156 -10.36 28.27 -23.01
N SER A 157 -10.36 27.10 -23.62
CA SER A 157 -11.52 26.55 -24.33
C SER A 157 -12.69 26.27 -23.38
N GLU A 158 -12.43 25.65 -22.23
CA GLU A 158 -13.44 25.39 -21.20
C GLU A 158 -14.04 26.70 -20.66
N LEU A 159 -13.20 27.71 -20.40
CA LEU A 159 -13.66 29.04 -19.99
C LEU A 159 -14.53 29.71 -21.05
N ALA A 160 -14.16 29.59 -22.34
CA ALA A 160 -14.97 30.10 -23.44
C ALA A 160 -16.32 29.37 -23.56
N ALA A 161 -16.38 28.10 -23.17
CA ALA A 161 -17.61 27.31 -23.05
C ALA A 161 -18.44 27.65 -21.80
N LYS A 162 -18.04 28.66 -21.02
CA LYS A 162 -18.68 29.12 -19.77
C LYS A 162 -18.61 28.12 -18.61
N GLU A 163 -17.63 27.21 -18.63
CA GLU A 163 -17.33 26.39 -17.45
C GLU A 163 -16.79 27.23 -16.30
N LYS A 164 -16.98 26.72 -15.07
CA LYS A 164 -16.44 27.37 -13.88
C LYS A 164 -14.92 27.34 -13.91
N PHE A 165 -14.28 28.44 -13.51
CA PHE A 165 -12.82 28.56 -13.53
C PHE A 165 -12.10 27.37 -12.86
N PRO A 166 -12.53 26.90 -11.67
CA PRO A 166 -11.87 25.74 -11.06
C PRO A 166 -12.00 24.45 -11.85
N ASP A 167 -13.10 24.27 -12.59
CA ASP A 167 -13.36 23.06 -13.36
C ASP A 167 -12.61 23.11 -14.70
N ALA A 168 -12.50 24.29 -15.32
CA ALA A 168 -11.62 24.52 -16.47
C ALA A 168 -10.14 24.22 -16.16
N VAL A 169 -9.63 24.66 -14.99
CA VAL A 169 -8.25 24.34 -14.57
C VAL A 169 -8.07 22.84 -14.36
N LYS A 170 -9.03 22.17 -13.72
CA LYS A 170 -9.00 20.71 -13.54
C LYS A 170 -9.00 19.98 -14.88
N ALA A 171 -9.70 20.47 -15.90
CA ALA A 171 -9.65 19.89 -17.24
C ALA A 171 -8.23 19.92 -17.83
N GLY A 172 -7.52 21.05 -17.69
CA GLY A 172 -6.10 21.15 -18.07
C GLY A 172 -5.20 20.19 -17.28
N MET A 173 -5.41 20.06 -15.96
CA MET A 173 -4.68 19.09 -15.13
C MET A 173 -4.98 17.64 -15.55
N LEU A 174 -6.24 17.33 -15.85
CA LEU A 174 -6.67 16.00 -16.31
C LEU A 174 -6.03 15.67 -17.66
N ALA A 175 -5.96 16.63 -18.58
CA ALA A 175 -5.30 16.44 -19.87
C ALA A 175 -3.82 16.05 -19.72
N ILE A 176 -3.10 16.63 -18.74
CA ILE A 176 -1.73 16.23 -18.41
C ILE A 176 -1.69 14.76 -17.95
N LEU A 177 -2.60 14.37 -17.04
CA LEU A 177 -2.69 13.01 -16.49
C LEU A 177 -3.23 11.96 -17.50
N CYS A 178 -3.83 12.40 -18.60
CA CYS A 178 -4.25 11.51 -19.70
C CYS A 178 -3.24 11.50 -20.85
N SER A 179 -2.18 12.30 -20.79
CA SER A 179 -1.19 12.39 -21.86
C SER A 179 -0.30 11.13 -21.93
N LYS A 180 0.21 10.84 -23.14
CA LYS A 180 1.18 9.76 -23.37
C LYS A 180 2.42 9.90 -22.47
N SER A 181 2.92 11.11 -22.28
CA SER A 181 4.10 11.42 -21.47
C SER A 181 3.89 11.12 -19.97
N PHE A 182 2.65 11.09 -19.49
CA PHE A 182 2.33 10.65 -18.13
C PHE A 182 2.13 9.14 -18.05
N LEU A 183 1.28 8.60 -18.94
CA LEU A 183 0.85 7.19 -18.92
C LEU A 183 1.99 6.21 -19.22
N PHE A 184 2.97 6.61 -20.02
CA PHE A 184 4.10 5.78 -20.41
C PHE A 184 5.42 6.42 -19.98
N LEU A 185 6.39 5.58 -19.62
CA LEU A 185 7.79 6.02 -19.56
C LEU A 185 8.32 6.07 -21.00
N THR A 186 8.42 7.28 -21.55
CA THR A 186 8.93 7.50 -22.90
C THR A 186 10.45 7.66 -22.86
N GLU A 187 11.17 6.75 -23.51
CA GLU A 187 12.62 6.82 -23.72
C GLU A 187 12.92 7.00 -25.21
N GLY A 188 13.85 7.89 -25.53
CA GLY A 188 14.25 8.18 -26.91
C GLY A 188 13.26 9.05 -27.69
N ASP A 189 13.57 9.27 -28.97
CA ASP A 189 12.68 9.90 -29.94
C ASP A 189 12.67 9.03 -31.19
N THR A 190 11.48 8.73 -31.73
CA THR A 190 11.36 7.96 -32.97
C THR A 190 11.91 8.70 -34.18
N LYS A 191 11.95 10.03 -34.13
CA LYS A 191 12.53 10.89 -35.18
C LYS A 191 14.02 11.11 -35.02
N ALA A 192 14.55 10.88 -33.82
CA ALA A 192 15.96 11.04 -33.49
C ALA A 192 16.41 9.87 -32.60
N PRO A 193 16.62 8.68 -33.18
CA PRO A 193 17.02 7.50 -32.42
C PRO A 193 18.35 7.75 -31.70
N ARG A 194 18.39 7.41 -30.41
CA ARG A 194 19.58 7.52 -29.56
C ARG A 194 19.94 6.14 -29.03
N ALA A 195 21.23 5.81 -29.04
CA ALA A 195 21.75 4.57 -28.45
C ALA A 195 21.79 4.60 -26.91
N THR A 196 21.76 5.80 -26.32
CA THR A 196 21.93 6.00 -24.88
C THR A 196 20.82 6.86 -24.30
N LEU A 197 20.42 6.55 -23.07
CA LEU A 197 19.48 7.35 -22.30
C LEU A 197 20.04 8.74 -21.97
N ASN A 198 19.17 9.73 -21.88
CA ASN A 198 19.46 11.03 -21.28
C ASN A 198 19.27 10.97 -19.77
N ASP A 199 19.75 12.00 -19.07
CA ASP A 199 19.76 12.00 -17.61
C ASP A 199 18.35 12.00 -17.00
N TRP A 200 17.35 12.58 -17.66
CA TRP A 200 15.94 12.52 -17.22
C TRP A 200 15.34 11.12 -17.34
N GLU A 201 15.68 10.41 -18.42
CA GLU A 201 15.33 9.01 -18.65
C GLU A 201 16.00 8.10 -17.61
N ILE A 202 17.29 8.35 -17.30
CA ILE A 202 18.02 7.63 -16.26
C ILE A 202 17.37 7.85 -14.89
N ALA A 203 17.07 9.11 -14.52
CA ALA A 203 16.38 9.44 -13.27
C ALA A 203 15.05 8.68 -13.15
N SER A 204 14.23 8.73 -14.21
CA SER A 204 12.92 8.06 -14.25
C SER A 204 13.08 6.55 -14.13
N ARG A 205 13.99 5.95 -14.90
CA ARG A 205 14.21 4.50 -14.86
C ARG A 205 14.68 4.04 -13.48
N LEU A 206 15.56 4.80 -12.84
CA LEU A 206 16.05 4.51 -11.50
C LEU A 206 14.95 4.62 -10.44
N SER A 207 14.14 5.68 -10.49
CA SER A 207 13.04 5.90 -9.54
C SER A 207 11.94 4.84 -9.67
N TYR A 208 11.57 4.46 -10.88
CA TYR A 208 10.55 3.43 -11.10
C TYR A 208 11.07 2.03 -10.79
N LEU A 209 12.35 1.76 -10.99
CA LEU A 209 12.97 0.50 -10.60
C LEU A 209 12.99 0.32 -9.08
N LEU A 210 13.47 1.34 -8.35
CA LEU A 210 13.74 1.21 -6.91
C LEU A 210 12.56 1.62 -6.01
N TRP A 211 11.77 2.60 -6.44
CA TRP A 211 10.69 3.17 -5.62
C TRP A 211 9.30 2.99 -6.23
N SER A 212 9.18 2.44 -7.44
CA SER A 212 7.90 2.35 -8.17
C SER A 212 7.15 3.70 -8.23
N SER A 213 7.92 4.79 -8.25
CA SER A 213 7.41 6.17 -8.15
C SER A 213 8.29 7.13 -8.95
N MET A 214 7.84 8.37 -9.09
CA MET A 214 8.58 9.40 -9.82
C MET A 214 9.91 9.78 -9.13
N PRO A 215 10.87 10.37 -9.87
CA PRO A 215 12.10 10.89 -9.28
C PRO A 215 11.81 11.93 -8.20
N ASP A 216 12.68 12.00 -7.21
CA ASP A 216 12.67 13.08 -6.23
C ASP A 216 13.42 14.32 -6.76
N ASP A 217 13.39 15.40 -6.00
CA ASP A 217 13.96 16.67 -6.42
C ASP A 217 15.50 16.60 -6.56
N GLU A 218 16.18 15.73 -5.81
CA GLU A 218 17.62 15.47 -5.96
C GLU A 218 17.92 14.83 -7.32
N LEU A 219 17.17 13.78 -7.72
CA LEU A 219 17.32 13.17 -9.04
C LEU A 219 16.97 14.14 -10.17
N PHE A 220 15.93 14.95 -10.01
CA PHE A 220 15.60 15.98 -11.01
C PHE A 220 16.73 17.00 -11.17
N LYS A 221 17.34 17.44 -10.08
CA LYS A 221 18.47 18.38 -10.11
C LYS A 221 19.71 17.76 -10.76
N LEU A 222 20.02 16.51 -10.46
CA LEU A 222 21.15 15.80 -11.11
C LEU A 222 20.90 15.56 -12.59
N ALA A 223 19.65 15.29 -12.97
CA ALA A 223 19.25 15.16 -14.37
C ALA A 223 19.42 16.46 -15.13
N GLU A 224 18.99 17.58 -14.54
CA GLU A 224 19.18 18.92 -15.09
C GLU A 224 20.66 19.28 -15.26
N GLN A 225 21.52 18.83 -14.34
CA GLN A 225 22.97 19.04 -14.41
C GLN A 225 23.71 18.09 -15.34
N GLY A 226 23.05 17.09 -15.93
CA GLY A 226 23.68 16.08 -16.80
C GLY A 226 24.67 15.15 -16.08
N LYS A 227 24.46 14.90 -14.78
CA LYS A 227 25.40 14.14 -13.94
C LYS A 227 25.05 12.66 -13.75
N LEU A 228 23.87 12.22 -14.17
CA LEU A 228 23.40 10.85 -13.93
C LEU A 228 24.02 9.81 -14.86
N ARG A 229 24.76 10.26 -15.88
CA ARG A 229 25.61 9.41 -16.72
C ARG A 229 26.95 9.07 -16.08
N ASP A 230 27.36 9.80 -15.04
CA ASP A 230 28.56 9.48 -14.29
C ASP A 230 28.34 8.25 -13.41
N LYS A 231 29.22 7.25 -13.52
CA LYS A 231 29.07 5.96 -12.81
C LYS A 231 29.20 6.11 -11.30
N ALA A 232 30.03 7.03 -10.81
CA ALA A 232 30.22 7.24 -9.38
C ALA A 232 28.99 7.92 -8.78
N GLU A 233 28.43 8.94 -9.44
CA GLU A 233 27.19 9.58 -9.00
C GLU A 233 26.01 8.61 -9.08
N LEU A 234 25.89 7.81 -10.14
CA LEU A 234 24.83 6.80 -10.24
C LEU A 234 24.89 5.78 -9.09
N SER A 235 26.09 5.28 -8.78
CA SER A 235 26.28 4.32 -7.67
C SER A 235 25.90 4.93 -6.32
N LYS A 236 26.25 6.21 -6.11
CA LYS A 236 25.86 6.96 -4.91
C LYS A 236 24.34 7.11 -4.80
N GLN A 237 23.66 7.44 -5.90
CA GLN A 237 22.21 7.60 -5.92
C GLN A 237 21.49 6.27 -5.68
N VAL A 238 21.97 5.16 -6.26
CA VAL A 238 21.43 3.82 -5.97
C VAL A 238 21.53 3.51 -4.48
N ALA A 239 22.70 3.71 -3.86
CA ALA A 239 22.91 3.44 -2.44
C ALA A 239 22.04 4.33 -1.53
N ARG A 240 21.84 5.60 -1.90
CA ARG A 240 20.93 6.52 -1.21
C ARG A 240 19.48 6.02 -1.30
N MET A 241 19.04 5.68 -2.50
CA MET A 241 17.66 5.29 -2.77
C MET A 241 17.28 3.95 -2.12
N LEU A 242 18.22 3.00 -2.03
CA LEU A 242 18.01 1.74 -1.31
C LEU A 242 17.86 1.90 0.20
N LYS A 243 18.36 3.00 0.79
CA LYS A 243 18.18 3.32 2.21
C LYS A 243 16.86 4.05 2.51
N ASP A 244 16.23 4.61 1.48
CA ASP A 244 14.95 5.32 1.59
C ASP A 244 13.81 4.31 1.87
N PRO A 245 12.84 4.65 2.74
CA PRO A 245 11.69 3.78 3.02
C PRO A 245 10.92 3.30 1.78
N ARG A 246 10.91 4.08 0.70
CA ARG A 246 10.25 3.73 -0.57
C ARG A 246 10.90 2.52 -1.26
N ALA A 247 12.14 2.16 -0.91
CA ALA A 247 12.81 0.96 -1.45
C ALA A 247 12.07 -0.34 -1.12
N VAL A 248 11.17 -0.33 -0.12
CA VAL A 248 10.30 -1.47 0.19
C VAL A 248 9.47 -1.91 -1.02
N HIS A 249 9.12 -0.98 -1.93
CA HIS A 249 8.37 -1.29 -3.14
C HIS A 249 9.17 -2.20 -4.09
N PHE A 250 10.48 -1.94 -4.23
CA PHE A 250 11.37 -2.80 -5.02
C PHE A 250 11.48 -4.19 -4.41
N THR A 251 11.76 -4.28 -3.10
CA THR A 251 11.93 -5.57 -2.44
C THR A 251 10.65 -6.40 -2.45
N ASP A 252 9.49 -5.76 -2.28
CA ASP A 252 8.19 -6.41 -2.37
C ASP A 252 7.93 -6.97 -3.78
N ALA A 253 8.08 -6.13 -4.80
CA ALA A 253 7.81 -6.51 -6.19
C ALA A 253 8.79 -7.58 -6.70
N PHE A 254 10.08 -7.43 -6.39
CA PHE A 254 11.13 -8.35 -6.83
C PHE A 254 10.97 -9.72 -6.16
N ALA A 255 10.88 -9.78 -4.82
CA ALA A 255 10.72 -11.04 -4.10
C ALA A 255 9.44 -11.78 -4.51
N THR A 256 8.34 -11.03 -4.70
CA THR A 256 7.06 -11.59 -5.18
C THR A 256 7.19 -12.28 -6.54
N GLN A 257 7.91 -11.67 -7.48
CA GLN A 257 8.07 -12.21 -8.83
C GLN A 257 9.08 -13.36 -8.85
N TRP A 258 10.23 -13.16 -8.22
CA TRP A 258 11.32 -14.14 -8.16
C TRP A 258 10.86 -15.46 -7.55
N LEU A 259 10.23 -15.40 -6.37
CA LEU A 259 9.76 -16.57 -5.63
C LEU A 259 8.34 -17.00 -6.04
N ARG A 260 7.73 -16.30 -7.01
CA ARG A 260 6.35 -16.53 -7.47
C ARG A 260 5.34 -16.56 -6.32
N LEU A 261 5.49 -15.68 -5.33
CA LEU A 261 4.66 -15.66 -4.12
C LEU A 261 3.16 -15.49 -4.41
N ARG A 262 2.80 -14.94 -5.57
CA ARG A 262 1.39 -14.86 -6.04
C ARG A 262 0.73 -16.23 -6.25
N LYS A 263 1.52 -17.31 -6.34
CA LYS A 263 1.01 -18.68 -6.50
C LYS A 263 0.74 -19.36 -5.16
N VAL A 264 1.26 -18.83 -4.06
CA VAL A 264 0.95 -19.32 -2.72
C VAL A 264 -0.55 -19.14 -2.49
N GLY A 265 -1.23 -20.19 -2.04
CA GLY A 265 -2.68 -20.22 -1.88
C GLY A 265 -3.51 -20.63 -3.10
N MET A 266 -2.91 -20.81 -4.29
CA MET A 266 -3.65 -21.32 -5.46
C MET A 266 -4.16 -22.75 -5.26
N PHE A 267 -3.43 -23.56 -4.48
CA PHE A 267 -3.78 -24.94 -4.13
C PHE A 267 -3.70 -25.08 -2.61
N PRO A 268 -4.72 -24.60 -1.86
CA PRO A 268 -4.67 -24.63 -0.41
C PRO A 268 -4.74 -26.09 0.08
N PRO A 269 -4.07 -26.41 1.20
CA PRO A 269 -4.20 -27.71 1.85
C PRO A 269 -5.65 -28.04 2.19
N ASP A 270 -5.99 -29.34 2.23
CA ASP A 270 -7.31 -29.79 2.69
C ASP A 270 -7.52 -29.36 4.16
N LYS A 271 -8.55 -28.55 4.40
CA LYS A 271 -8.84 -27.99 5.73
C LYS A 271 -9.18 -29.03 6.80
N LYS A 272 -9.67 -30.22 6.42
CA LYS A 272 -9.92 -31.30 7.39
C LYS A 272 -8.61 -31.93 7.87
N LEU A 273 -7.61 -31.99 6.99
CA LEU A 273 -6.29 -32.52 7.31
C LEU A 273 -5.39 -31.46 7.97
N TYR A 274 -5.51 -30.20 7.55
CA TYR A 274 -4.71 -29.07 8.03
C TYR A 274 -5.61 -27.94 8.54
N PRO A 275 -6.27 -28.12 9.70
CA PRO A 275 -7.24 -27.15 10.23
C PRO A 275 -6.61 -25.81 10.61
N ASP A 276 -5.30 -25.79 10.92
CA ASP A 276 -4.56 -24.59 11.28
C ASP A 276 -4.11 -23.75 10.07
N TYR A 277 -4.34 -24.22 8.84
CA TYR A 277 -4.07 -23.45 7.63
C TYR A 277 -5.25 -22.53 7.32
N ASP A 278 -5.00 -21.22 7.45
CA ASP A 278 -5.96 -20.17 7.11
C ASP A 278 -5.30 -19.08 6.23
N LYS A 279 -6.12 -18.16 5.72
CA LYS A 279 -5.65 -17.07 4.86
C LYS A 279 -4.68 -16.12 5.58
N THR A 280 -4.79 -15.99 6.89
CA THR A 280 -3.92 -15.12 7.70
C THR A 280 -2.52 -15.72 7.80
N LEU A 281 -2.42 -17.03 8.01
CA LEU A 281 -1.16 -17.76 8.00
C LEU A 281 -0.52 -17.70 6.61
N GLU A 282 -1.30 -17.90 5.55
CA GLU A 282 -0.84 -17.78 4.17
C GLU A 282 -0.25 -16.38 3.88
N ALA A 283 -0.97 -15.32 4.24
CA ALA A 283 -0.48 -13.95 4.14
C ALA A 283 0.80 -13.72 4.97
N GLY A 284 0.86 -14.33 6.16
CA GLY A 284 2.04 -14.37 7.01
C GLY A 284 3.25 -14.97 6.28
N MET A 285 3.13 -16.17 5.72
CA MET A 285 4.22 -16.85 5.01
C MET A 285 4.75 -16.05 3.81
N ILE A 286 3.83 -15.43 3.06
CA ILE A 286 4.19 -14.52 1.95
C ILE A 286 4.95 -13.31 2.48
N GLY A 287 4.47 -12.69 3.55
CA GLY A 287 5.10 -11.50 4.11
C GLY A 287 6.42 -11.78 4.83
N GLU A 288 6.60 -12.94 5.46
CA GLU A 288 7.90 -13.41 5.98
C GLU A 288 8.93 -13.42 4.86
N SER A 289 8.62 -14.06 3.73
CA SER A 289 9.55 -14.17 2.59
C SER A 289 9.97 -12.80 2.06
N LYS A 290 9.01 -11.88 1.97
CA LYS A 290 9.24 -10.49 1.54
C LYS A 290 10.07 -9.70 2.54
N ALA A 291 9.72 -9.78 3.82
CA ALA A 291 10.42 -9.10 4.90
C ALA A 291 11.85 -9.62 5.04
N PHE A 292 12.06 -10.93 4.89
CA PHE A 292 13.38 -11.55 4.94
C PHE A 292 14.27 -11.04 3.82
N PHE A 293 13.76 -11.02 2.57
CA PHE A 293 14.48 -10.44 1.44
C PHE A 293 14.81 -8.96 1.64
N HIS A 294 13.84 -8.19 2.13
CA HIS A 294 14.05 -6.78 2.43
C HIS A 294 15.12 -6.56 3.50
N GLU A 295 15.14 -7.34 4.57
CA GLU A 295 16.15 -7.25 5.63
C GLU A 295 17.55 -7.59 5.11
N VAL A 296 17.69 -8.67 4.33
CA VAL A 296 18.97 -9.06 3.71
C VAL A 296 19.51 -7.94 2.81
N LEU A 297 18.66 -7.34 1.97
CA LEU A 297 19.06 -6.26 1.08
C LEU A 297 19.42 -4.99 1.86
N ARG A 298 18.57 -4.59 2.82
CA ARG A 298 18.74 -3.35 3.60
C ARG A 298 20.00 -3.37 4.44
N GLN A 299 20.31 -4.50 5.07
CA GLN A 299 21.52 -4.69 5.87
C GLN A 299 22.74 -5.06 5.02
N ASN A 300 22.57 -5.21 3.70
CA ASN A 300 23.62 -5.63 2.77
C ASN A 300 24.32 -6.93 3.22
N LEU A 301 23.53 -7.93 3.62
CA LEU A 301 24.06 -9.21 4.08
C LEU A 301 24.54 -10.07 2.90
N THR A 302 25.34 -11.09 3.22
CA THR A 302 25.80 -12.07 2.22
C THR A 302 24.62 -12.86 1.64
N LEU A 303 24.68 -13.17 0.34
CA LEU A 303 23.70 -14.02 -0.34
C LEU A 303 23.59 -15.42 0.28
N ARG A 304 24.60 -15.87 1.05
CA ARG A 304 24.54 -17.14 1.79
C ARG A 304 23.40 -17.18 2.80
N VAL A 305 22.96 -16.02 3.31
CA VAL A 305 21.82 -15.91 4.23
C VAL A 305 20.52 -16.43 3.58
N PHE A 306 20.39 -16.35 2.25
CA PHE A 306 19.25 -16.94 1.55
C PHE A 306 19.28 -18.47 1.51
N LEU A 307 20.45 -19.09 1.65
CA LEU A 307 20.61 -20.55 1.69
C LEU A 307 20.46 -21.09 3.11
N HIS A 308 21.02 -20.38 4.10
CA HIS A 308 20.98 -20.77 5.50
C HIS A 308 21.04 -19.53 6.39
N SER A 309 20.16 -19.49 7.40
CA SER A 309 20.06 -18.41 8.36
C SER A 309 19.65 -18.95 9.72
N ASP A 310 20.24 -18.43 10.79
CA ASP A 310 19.88 -18.69 12.19
C ASP A 310 18.76 -17.76 12.69
N TRP A 311 18.12 -17.01 11.79
CA TRP A 311 17.00 -16.13 12.07
C TRP A 311 16.02 -16.11 10.89
N SER A 312 14.78 -15.69 11.15
CA SER A 312 13.79 -15.32 10.12
C SER A 312 12.97 -14.09 10.55
N MET A 313 12.03 -13.67 9.70
CA MET A 313 11.12 -12.56 9.95
C MET A 313 9.75 -13.09 10.38
N MET A 314 9.35 -12.77 11.60
CA MET A 314 8.17 -13.36 12.24
C MET A 314 7.15 -12.30 12.63
N ASN A 315 5.88 -12.70 12.57
CA ASN A 315 4.79 -12.09 13.31
C ASN A 315 4.24 -13.11 14.32
N ALA A 316 3.33 -12.68 15.20
CA ALA A 316 2.77 -13.56 16.23
C ALA A 316 2.11 -14.83 15.65
N ARG A 317 1.38 -14.71 14.52
CA ARG A 317 0.69 -15.85 13.89
C ARG A 317 1.65 -16.90 13.34
N LEU A 318 2.75 -16.47 12.71
CA LEU A 318 3.80 -17.34 12.20
C LEU A 318 4.56 -18.03 13.32
N ALA A 319 4.95 -17.27 14.35
CA ALA A 319 5.66 -17.84 15.50
C ALA A 319 4.83 -18.95 16.15
N GLN A 320 3.52 -18.71 16.35
CA GLN A 320 2.60 -19.74 16.85
C GLN A 320 2.58 -20.98 15.95
N PHE A 321 2.49 -20.80 14.63
CA PHE A 321 2.48 -21.91 13.68
C PHE A 321 3.82 -22.67 13.61
N TYR A 322 4.93 -21.98 13.84
CA TYR A 322 6.27 -22.56 13.86
C TYR A 322 6.68 -23.14 15.22
N GLY A 323 5.82 -23.02 16.24
CA GLY A 323 6.12 -23.49 17.60
C GLY A 323 7.17 -22.64 18.32
N LEU A 324 7.31 -21.37 17.93
CA LEU A 324 8.21 -20.40 18.55
C LEU A 324 7.45 -19.52 19.54
N PRO A 325 8.13 -18.94 20.55
CA PRO A 325 7.53 -17.93 21.42
C PRO A 325 6.99 -16.74 20.60
N ASP A 326 5.72 -16.41 20.78
CA ASP A 326 5.03 -15.32 20.09
C ASP A 326 4.88 -14.07 20.98
N ALA A 327 5.19 -14.19 22.28
CA ALA A 327 5.11 -13.11 23.25
C ALA A 327 6.02 -11.94 22.87
N GLY A 328 5.43 -10.77 22.64
CA GLY A 328 6.13 -9.54 22.27
C GLY A 328 6.35 -9.36 20.77
N LEU A 329 5.95 -10.33 19.93
CA LEU A 329 6.01 -10.17 18.48
C LEU A 329 4.84 -9.31 17.97
N PRO A 330 5.06 -8.54 16.90
CA PRO A 330 4.01 -7.76 16.29
C PRO A 330 2.91 -8.67 15.72
N ARG A 331 1.66 -8.24 15.82
CA ARG A 331 0.53 -8.89 15.12
C ARG A 331 0.52 -8.52 13.64
N ASP A 332 0.75 -7.24 13.37
CA ASP A 332 0.91 -6.67 12.03
C ASP A 332 2.36 -6.27 11.76
N GLY A 333 2.87 -6.58 10.58
CA GLY A 333 4.29 -6.39 10.25
C GLY A 333 5.15 -7.58 10.71
N TYR A 334 6.48 -7.41 10.64
CA TYR A 334 7.43 -8.51 10.89
C TYR A 334 8.62 -8.01 11.69
N GLN A 335 9.13 -8.87 12.56
CA GLN A 335 10.33 -8.64 13.35
C GLN A 335 11.32 -9.78 13.14
N ARG A 336 12.61 -9.46 13.14
CA ARG A 336 13.67 -10.47 13.09
C ARG A 336 13.69 -11.27 14.40
N VAL A 337 13.64 -12.59 14.28
CA VAL A 337 13.65 -13.54 15.41
C VAL A 337 14.70 -14.60 15.17
N SER A 338 15.55 -14.83 16.17
CA SER A 338 16.52 -15.93 16.17
C SER A 338 15.81 -17.27 16.26
N LEU A 339 16.25 -18.22 15.44
CA LEU A 339 15.74 -19.58 15.40
C LEU A 339 16.57 -20.46 16.35
N PRO A 340 15.95 -21.46 17.00
CA PRO A 340 16.70 -22.46 17.77
C PRO A 340 17.73 -23.18 16.88
N ALA A 341 18.84 -23.63 17.45
CA ALA A 341 19.90 -24.34 16.70
C ALA A 341 19.39 -25.60 15.97
N GLU A 342 18.37 -26.27 16.54
CA GLU A 342 17.73 -27.46 15.97
C GLU A 342 16.67 -27.13 14.89
N SER A 343 16.44 -25.85 14.60
CA SER A 343 15.48 -25.41 13.60
C SER A 343 15.92 -25.87 12.21
N ARG A 344 15.02 -26.58 11.51
CA ARG A 344 15.19 -26.88 10.08
C ARG A 344 14.86 -25.70 9.17
N ARG A 345 14.28 -24.63 9.73
CA ARG A 345 13.92 -23.40 9.03
C ARG A 345 15.10 -22.43 9.07
N GLY A 346 15.27 -21.64 8.01
CA GLY A 346 16.26 -20.58 7.92
C GLY A 346 16.75 -20.34 6.50
N GLY A 347 16.49 -19.15 5.96
CA GLY A 347 16.71 -18.84 4.54
C GLY A 347 15.40 -18.93 3.73
N LEU A 348 15.51 -18.93 2.40
CA LEU A 348 14.34 -18.94 1.49
C LEU A 348 13.99 -20.34 0.94
N LEU A 349 14.84 -21.34 1.16
CA LEU A 349 14.73 -22.69 0.57
C LEU A 349 14.49 -23.79 1.61
N THR A 350 13.97 -23.45 2.79
CA THR A 350 13.97 -24.32 3.98
C THR A 350 12.63 -24.45 4.67
#